data_AF-H1SB63-F1
#
_entry.id   AF-H1SB63-F1
#
_cell.length_a   1.000
_cell.length_b   1.000
_cell.length_c   1.000
_cell.angle_alpha   90.00
_cell.angle_beta   90.00
_cell.angle_gamma   90.00
#
_symmetry.space_group_name_H-M   'P 1'
#
loop_
_entity.id
_entity.type
_entity.pdbx_description
1 polymer ?
#
loop_
_entity_poly.entity_id
_entity_poly.type
_entity_poly.pdbx_seq_one_letter_code
_entity_poly.pdbx_strand_id
1 'polypeptide(L)'
;MASLRKKAAGWEASVFVKGQRESRSFDTKAAAQAWAVQREAELRSLADGQGSKTHTVGDVLDRYQREVSRQKRGKRWEIYRLELIGKREIDSKPFRSIRLADLKVPRGSARASAS
;
A
#
# COMPACT_ATOMS: atom_id res chain seq x y z
N MET A 1 -17.26 5.02 2.46
CA MET A 1 -18.43 5.16 1.58
C MET A 1 -17.96 5.52 0.19
N ALA A 2 -18.33 4.70 -0.81
CA ALA A 2 -18.15 4.99 -2.22
C ALA A 2 -19.30 5.84 -2.80
N SER A 3 -19.00 6.76 -3.72
CA SER A 3 -19.97 7.53 -4.49
C SER A 3 -19.60 7.59 -5.97
N LEU A 4 -20.60 7.62 -6.83
CA LEU A 4 -20.44 7.77 -8.28
C LEU A 4 -21.06 9.08 -8.76
N ARG A 5 -20.35 9.80 -9.61
CA ARG A 5 -20.80 11.05 -10.23
C ARG A 5 -20.69 10.94 -11.75
N LYS A 6 -21.79 11.21 -12.47
CA LYS A 6 -21.76 11.33 -13.93
C LYS A 6 -21.10 12.66 -14.32
N LYS A 7 -20.15 12.63 -15.25
CA LYS A 7 -19.48 13.78 -15.87
C LYS A 7 -19.78 13.80 -17.37
N ALA A 8 -19.50 14.92 -18.03
CA ALA A 8 -19.64 15.05 -19.49
C ALA A 8 -18.79 14.00 -20.24
N ALA A 9 -17.60 13.69 -19.73
CA ALA A 9 -16.65 12.75 -20.32
C ALA A 9 -16.74 11.31 -19.76
N GLY A 10 -17.74 10.97 -18.95
CA GLY A 10 -17.86 9.61 -18.38
C GLY A 10 -18.36 9.60 -16.94
N TRP A 11 -17.74 8.76 -16.11
CA TRP A 11 -18.10 8.51 -14.73
C TRP A 11 -16.91 8.75 -13.80
N GLU A 12 -17.13 9.48 -12.72
CA GLU A 12 -16.17 9.62 -11.63
C GLU A 12 -16.63 8.78 -10.45
N ALA A 13 -15.74 7.95 -9.93
CA ALA A 13 -15.92 7.29 -8.65
C ALA A 13 -15.10 8.00 -7.58
N SER A 14 -15.66 8.12 -6.38
CA SER A 14 -15.00 8.67 -5.20
C SER A 14 -15.16 7.71 -4.02
N VAL A 15 -14.11 7.51 -3.25
CA VAL A 15 -14.11 6.68 -2.04
C VAL A 15 -13.55 7.48 -0.87
N PHE A 16 -14.19 7.35 0.29
CA PHE A 16 -13.72 7.93 1.54
C PHE A 16 -13.76 6.90 2.66
N VAL A 17 -12.60 6.59 3.25
CA VAL A 17 -12.45 5.61 4.33
C VAL A 17 -11.41 6.11 5.33
N LYS A 18 -11.78 6.19 6.61
CA LYS A 18 -10.93 6.66 7.74
C LYS A 18 -10.01 7.86 7.41
N GLY A 19 -10.56 8.89 6.78
CA GLY A 19 -9.81 10.12 6.46
C GLY A 19 -9.06 10.11 5.12
N GLN A 20 -8.92 8.96 4.46
CA GLN A 20 -8.33 8.87 3.11
C GLN A 20 -9.43 9.01 2.05
N ARG A 21 -9.27 10.00 1.16
CA ARG A 21 -10.14 10.24 0.01
C ARG A 21 -9.40 9.93 -1.29
N GLU A 22 -10.00 9.13 -2.14
CA GLU A 22 -9.51 8.92 -3.51
C GLU A 22 -10.65 9.04 -4.51
N SER A 23 -10.32 9.51 -5.71
CA SER A 23 -11.27 9.66 -6.80
C SER A 23 -10.62 9.31 -8.13
N ARG A 24 -11.37 8.68 -9.03
CA ARG A 24 -10.88 8.28 -10.36
C ARG A 24 -12.01 8.32 -11.39
N SER A 25 -11.66 8.70 -12.61
CA SER A 25 -12.59 8.75 -13.75
C SER A 25 -12.51 7.47 -14.60
N PHE A 26 -13.64 7.10 -15.19
CA PHE A 26 -13.85 5.91 -16.02
C PHE A 26 -14.85 6.21 -17.13
N ASP A 27 -14.77 5.47 -18.23
CA ASP A 27 -15.68 5.66 -19.36
C ASP A 27 -17.09 5.11 -19.05
N THR A 28 -17.18 4.05 -18.23
CA THR A 28 -18.45 3.38 -17.93
C THR A 28 -18.79 3.40 -16.44
N LYS A 29 -20.09 3.41 -16.15
CA LYS A 29 -20.62 3.32 -14.77
C LYS A 29 -20.18 2.03 -14.09
N ALA A 30 -20.17 0.93 -14.83
CA ALA A 30 -19.80 -0.38 -14.31
C ALA A 30 -18.33 -0.43 -13.87
N ALA A 31 -17.41 0.11 -14.67
CA ALA A 31 -16.00 0.21 -14.30
C ALA A 31 -15.80 1.12 -13.07
N ALA A 32 -16.49 2.26 -13.03
CA ALA A 32 -16.46 3.17 -11.89
C ALA A 32 -16.96 2.49 -10.61
N GLN A 33 -18.08 1.76 -10.68
CA GLN A 33 -18.65 1.02 -9.56
C GLN A 33 -17.71 -0.08 -9.07
N ALA A 34 -17.18 -0.89 -9.99
CA ALA A 34 -16.28 -1.99 -9.65
C ALA A 34 -15.01 -1.47 -8.96
N TRP A 35 -14.40 -0.41 -9.49
CA TRP A 35 -13.25 0.23 -8.86
C TRP A 35 -13.59 0.79 -7.48
N ALA A 36 -14.73 1.47 -7.32
CA ALA A 36 -15.11 2.08 -6.05
C ALA A 36 -15.29 1.04 -4.94
N VAL A 37 -15.95 -0.08 -5.25
CA VAL A 37 -16.16 -1.19 -4.30
C VAL A 37 -14.82 -1.82 -3.91
N GLN A 38 -13.99 -2.16 -4.90
CA GLN A 38 -12.68 -2.74 -4.64
C GLN A 38 -11.82 -1.81 -3.79
N ARG A 39 -11.75 -0.52 -4.17
CA ARG A 39 -10.88 0.44 -3.51
C ARG A 39 -11.34 0.78 -2.10
N GLU A 40 -12.65 0.88 -1.88
CA GLU A 40 -13.20 1.04 -0.53
C GLU A 40 -12.84 -0.14 0.38
N ALA A 41 -12.90 -1.38 -0.12
CA ALA A 41 -12.50 -2.56 0.63
C ALA A 41 -11.00 -2.56 0.96
N GLU A 42 -10.15 -2.19 0.00
CA GLU A 42 -8.70 -2.05 0.19
C GLU A 42 -8.36 -0.98 1.23
N LEU A 43 -8.96 0.22 1.13
CA LEU A 43 -8.71 1.30 2.10
C LEU A 43 -9.17 0.92 3.51
N ARG A 44 -10.29 0.18 3.64
CA ARG A 44 -10.76 -0.30 4.93
C ARG A 44 -9.81 -1.32 5.55
N SER A 45 -9.36 -2.30 4.75
CA SER A 45 -8.33 -3.27 5.15
C SER A 45 -7.09 -2.56 5.69
N LEU A 46 -6.54 -1.61 4.93
CA LEU A 46 -5.37 -0.84 5.33
C LEU A 46 -5.60 -0.06 6.62
N ALA A 47 -6.77 0.57 6.76
CA ALA A 47 -7.14 1.35 7.93
C ALA A 47 -7.37 0.51 9.19
N ASP A 48 -7.61 -0.79 9.04
CA ASP A 48 -7.68 -1.78 10.13
C ASP A 48 -6.33 -2.45 10.41
N GLY A 49 -5.25 -1.95 9.80
CA GLY A 49 -3.90 -2.48 9.95
C GLY A 49 -3.65 -3.78 9.18
N GLN A 50 -4.60 -4.22 8.36
CA GLN A 50 -4.40 -5.32 7.43
C GLN A 50 -3.69 -4.76 6.19
N GLY A 51 -2.41 -5.10 6.03
CA GLY A 51 -1.62 -4.64 4.89
C GLY A 51 -2.23 -5.03 3.54
N SER A 52 -1.71 -4.45 2.46
CA SER A 52 -2.24 -4.68 1.11
C SER A 52 -2.17 -6.15 0.68
N LYS A 53 -3.28 -6.68 0.14
CA LYS A 53 -3.35 -8.02 -0.45
C LYS A 53 -2.77 -8.11 -1.87
N THR A 54 -2.63 -6.97 -2.52
CA THR A 54 -2.18 -6.86 -3.92
C THR A 54 -0.72 -6.46 -4.06
N HIS A 55 -0.15 -5.81 -3.04
CA HIS A 55 1.24 -5.34 -3.06
C HIS A 55 2.12 -6.15 -2.11
N THR A 56 3.36 -6.32 -2.53
CA THR A 56 4.46 -6.93 -1.76
C THR A 56 5.34 -5.86 -1.11
N VAL A 57 6.20 -6.31 -0.19
CA VAL A 57 7.30 -5.48 0.33
C VAL A 57 8.20 -5.00 -0.81
N GLY A 58 8.46 -5.86 -1.80
CA GLY A 58 9.26 -5.50 -2.99
C GLY A 58 8.68 -4.29 -3.74
N ASP A 59 7.37 -4.30 -3.98
CA ASP A 59 6.68 -3.20 -4.67
C ASP A 59 6.86 -1.87 -3.92
N VAL A 60 6.82 -1.91 -2.58
CA VAL A 60 7.04 -0.72 -1.73
C VAL A 60 8.48 -0.25 -1.78
N LEU A 61 9.46 -1.16 -1.68
CA LEU A 61 10.89 -0.82 -1.76
C LEU A 61 11.21 -0.18 -3.11
N ASP A 62 10.73 -0.77 -4.20
CA ASP A 62 10.97 -0.27 -5.55
C ASP A 62 10.33 1.09 -5.77
N ARG A 63 9.10 1.30 -5.26
CA ARG A 63 8.44 2.60 -5.30
C ARG A 63 9.21 3.64 -4.51
N TYR A 64 9.63 3.33 -3.29
CA TYR A 64 10.42 4.23 -2.45
C TYR A 64 11.74 4.61 -3.13
N GLN A 65 12.40 3.66 -3.78
CA GLN A 65 13.60 3.93 -4.58
C GLN A 65 13.33 4.95 -5.69
N ARG A 66 12.27 4.73 -6.48
CA ARG A 66 11.93 5.58 -7.64
C ARG A 66 11.50 6.99 -7.24
N GLU A 67 10.67 7.10 -6.21
CA GLU A 67 10.00 8.34 -5.83
C GLU A 67 10.80 9.13 -4.80
N VAL A 68 11.42 8.46 -3.82
CA VAL A 68 12.04 9.11 -2.65
C VAL A 68 13.56 9.05 -2.70
N SER A 69 14.16 7.86 -2.74
CA SER A 69 15.62 7.72 -2.66
C SER A 69 16.35 8.43 -3.81
N ARG A 70 15.77 8.44 -5.02
CA ARG A 70 16.34 9.13 -6.19
C ARG A 70 16.67 10.61 -5.94
N GLN A 71 15.92 11.28 -5.06
CA GLN A 71 16.05 12.70 -4.78
C GLN A 71 17.11 13.02 -3.70
N LYS A 72 17.61 12.01 -2.98
CA LYS A 72 18.53 12.20 -1.87
C LYS A 72 19.99 12.17 -2.31
N ARG A 73 20.84 12.92 -1.59
CA ARG A 73 22.30 12.94 -1.81
C ARG A 73 22.94 11.54 -1.73
N GLY A 74 22.41 10.67 -0.87
CA GLY A 74 22.89 9.29 -0.65
C GLY A 74 22.23 8.20 -1.51
N LYS A 75 21.55 8.56 -2.62
CA LYS A 75 20.69 7.64 -3.40
C LYS A 75 21.32 6.28 -3.73
N ARG A 76 22.59 6.24 -4.15
CA ARG A 76 23.28 5.00 -4.52
C ARG A 76 23.33 4.01 -3.36
N TRP A 77 23.66 4.48 -2.17
CA TRP A 77 23.75 3.65 -0.96
C TRP A 77 22.39 3.30 -0.39
N GLU A 78 21.37 4.14 -0.57
CA GLU A 78 19.99 3.78 -0.24
C GLU A 78 19.48 2.65 -1.13
N ILE A 79 19.64 2.77 -2.45
CA ILE A 79 19.22 1.74 -3.41
C ILE A 79 19.86 0.39 -3.07
N TYR A 80 21.19 0.38 -2.88
CA TYR A 80 21.91 -0.84 -2.51
C TYR A 80 21.39 -1.46 -1.20
N ARG A 81 21.13 -0.64 -0.18
CA ARG A 81 20.57 -1.14 1.10
C ARG A 81 19.14 -1.68 0.93
N LEU A 82 18.29 -1.01 0.15
CA LEU A 82 16.92 -1.46 -0.11
C LEU A 82 16.92 -2.80 -0.88
N GLU A 83 17.82 -2.96 -1.86
CA GLU A 83 18.01 -4.22 -2.57
C GLU A 83 18.42 -5.34 -1.61
N LEU A 84 19.41 -5.09 -0.74
CA LEU A 84 19.87 -6.03 0.28
C LEU A 84 18.76 -6.39 1.27
N ILE A 85 18.02 -5.39 1.78
CA ILE A 85 16.89 -5.61 2.69
C ILE A 85 15.88 -6.54 2.05
N GLY A 86 15.50 -6.29 0.79
CA GLY A 86 14.57 -7.17 0.09
C GLY A 86 15.11 -8.58 -0.14
N LYS A 87 16.43 -8.79 -0.23
CA LYS A 87 17.05 -10.11 -0.45
C LYS A 87 17.11 -10.95 0.83
N ARG A 88 17.00 -10.33 2.01
CA ARG A 88 17.01 -11.08 3.28
C ARG A 88 15.88 -12.11 3.30
N GLU A 89 16.16 -13.29 3.82
CA GLU A 89 15.15 -14.33 3.95
C GLU A 89 14.44 -14.22 5.31
N ILE A 90 13.13 -14.35 5.29
CA ILE A 90 12.26 -14.48 6.47
C ILE A 90 11.35 -15.67 6.20
N ASP A 91 11.31 -16.63 7.12
CA ASP A 91 10.54 -17.87 6.98
C ASP A 91 10.81 -18.60 5.63
N SER A 92 12.10 -18.69 5.25
CA SER A 92 12.57 -19.31 3.99
C SER A 92 12.06 -18.64 2.71
N LYS A 93 11.60 -17.38 2.79
CA LYS A 93 11.18 -16.58 1.64
C LYS A 93 11.94 -15.26 1.59
N PRO A 94 12.34 -14.77 0.40
CA PRO A 94 12.90 -13.44 0.27
C PRO A 94 11.92 -12.39 0.80
N PHE A 95 12.38 -11.44 1.61
CA PHE A 95 11.54 -10.44 2.26
C PHE A 95 10.73 -9.64 1.26
N ARG A 96 11.32 -9.32 0.10
CA ARG A 96 10.61 -8.65 -1.00
C ARG A 96 9.39 -9.41 -1.54
N SER A 97 9.34 -10.73 -1.38
CA SER A 97 8.23 -11.56 -1.87
C SER A 97 7.03 -11.59 -0.92
N ILE A 98 7.19 -11.10 0.31
CA ILE A 98 6.14 -11.11 1.32
C ILE A 98 5.08 -10.07 0.95
N ARG A 99 3.80 -10.47 0.95
CA ARG A 99 2.69 -9.53 0.77
C ARG A 99 2.54 -8.66 1.99
N LEU A 100 2.17 -7.40 1.80
CA LEU A 100 1.96 -6.49 2.92
C LEU A 100 0.88 -7.02 3.89
N ALA A 101 -0.14 -7.70 3.38
CA ALA A 101 -1.16 -8.38 4.18
C ALA A 101 -0.60 -9.46 5.13
N ASP A 102 0.53 -10.07 4.77
CA ASP A 102 1.15 -11.16 5.52
C ASP A 102 2.20 -10.65 6.52
N LEU A 103 2.51 -9.35 6.50
CA LEU A 103 3.40 -8.74 7.48
C LEU A 103 2.72 -8.74 8.86
N LYS A 104 3.24 -9.60 9.74
CA LYS A 104 2.83 -9.64 11.13
C LYS A 104 3.81 -8.80 11.94
N VAL A 105 3.31 -7.73 12.53
CA VAL A 105 4.03 -7.09 13.64
C VAL A 105 3.93 -8.06 14.83
N PRO A 106 5.05 -8.47 15.46
CA PRO A 106 4.99 -9.23 16.69
C PRO A 106 4.15 -8.45 17.71
N ARG A 107 3.00 -8.99 18.10
CA ARG A 107 2.20 -8.43 19.20
C ARG A 107 2.94 -8.74 20.50
N GLY A 108 3.91 -7.91 20.86
CA GLY A 108 4.69 -8.11 22.07
C GLY A 108 6.05 -7.43 22.08
N SER A 109 6.07 -6.13 22.38
CA SER A 109 7.00 -5.63 23.38
C SER A 109 6.19 -4.79 24.36
N ALA A 110 5.48 -5.47 25.27
CA ALA A 110 5.25 -4.85 26.56
C ALA A 110 6.64 -4.44 27.06
N ARG A 111 6.88 -3.13 27.19
CA ARG A 111 8.05 -2.63 27.90
C ARG A 111 8.11 -3.43 29.20
N ALA A 112 9.19 -4.20 29.38
CA ALA A 112 9.57 -4.63 30.71
C ALA A 112 9.66 -3.36 31.55
N SER A 113 8.71 -3.19 32.46
CA SER A 113 8.77 -2.23 33.54
C SER A 113 9.99 -2.60 34.37
N ALA A 114 11.07 -1.83 34.21
CA ALA A 114 12.18 -1.85 35.13
C ALA A 114 11.64 -1.46 36.50
N SER A 115 11.77 -2.38 37.46
CA SER A 115 11.65 -2.12 38.91
C SER A 115 13.05 -1.93 39.48
#